data_AF-A0A846NC54-F1
#
_entry.id   AF-A0A846NC54-F1
#
_cell.length_a   1.000
_cell.length_b   1.000
_cell.length_c   1.000
_cell.angle_alpha   90.00
_cell.angle_beta   90.00
_cell.angle_gamma   90.00
#
_symmetry.space_group_name_H-M   'P 1'
#
loop_
_entity.id
_entity.type
_entity.pdbx_description
1 polymer ?
#
loop_
_entity_poly.entity_id
_entity_poly.type
_entity_poly.pdbx_seq_one_letter_code
_entity_poly.pdbx_strand_id
1 'polypeptide(L)'
;MEVPPDHPRAESLRVREMIVMHYRLGIVVPQGLIAHGRGEAFDYLLGEKTIKPALTAIRAAGVAMLLAKHPVISMNGNSTALSAKEVVELAKLTG
;
A
#
# COMPACT_ATOMS: atom_id res chain seq x y z
N MET A 1 17.26 -9.15 -4.37
CA MET A 1 17.39 -10.60 -4.06
C MET A 1 16.22 -11.31 -4.71
N GLU A 2 16.40 -12.48 -5.32
CA GLU A 2 15.27 -13.21 -5.91
C GLU A 2 14.59 -14.05 -4.82
N VAL A 3 13.35 -13.71 -4.48
CA VAL A 3 12.57 -14.40 -3.42
C VAL A 3 11.84 -15.59 -4.06
N PRO A 4 12.14 -16.84 -3.63
CA PRO A 4 11.50 -18.03 -4.18
C PRO A 4 9.97 -17.96 -4.10
N PRO A 5 9.22 -18.32 -5.16
CA PRO A 5 7.76 -18.23 -5.15
C PRO A 5 7.06 -19.12 -4.13
N ASP A 6 7.69 -20.23 -3.76
CA ASP A 6 7.22 -21.21 -2.79
C ASP A 6 7.58 -20.85 -1.33
N HIS A 7 8.33 -19.77 -1.12
CA HIS A 7 8.68 -19.32 0.22
C HIS A 7 7.43 -18.88 0.99
N PRO A 8 7.23 -19.32 2.25
CA PRO A 8 6.02 -18.99 3.04
C PRO A 8 5.84 -17.49 3.30
N ARG A 9 6.90 -16.69 3.13
CA ARG A 9 6.92 -15.23 3.28
C ARG A 9 7.17 -14.48 1.97
N ALA A 10 6.99 -15.14 0.82
CA ALA A 10 7.41 -14.60 -0.46
C ALA A 10 6.86 -13.19 -0.71
N GLU A 11 5.59 -12.98 -0.39
CA GLU A 11 4.92 -11.69 -0.61
C GLU A 11 5.51 -10.57 0.27
N SER A 12 5.55 -10.76 1.59
CA SER A 12 6.14 -9.79 2.53
C SER A 12 7.58 -9.44 2.15
N LEU A 13 8.40 -10.40 1.72
CA LEU A 13 9.77 -10.15 1.29
C LEU A 13 9.84 -9.36 -0.04
N ARG A 14 8.98 -9.65 -1.01
CA ARG A 14 8.91 -8.89 -2.28
C ARG A 14 8.52 -7.44 -2.03
N VAL A 15 7.55 -7.20 -1.15
CA VAL A 15 7.13 -5.83 -0.79
C VAL A 15 8.26 -5.05 -0.13
N ARG A 16 9.05 -5.68 0.75
CA ARG A 16 10.25 -5.06 1.34
C ARG A 16 11.28 -4.67 0.29
N GLU A 17 11.60 -5.59 -0.64
CA GLU A 17 12.55 -5.31 -1.72
C GLU A 17 12.06 -4.17 -2.61
N MET A 18 10.75 -4.12 -2.90
CA MET A 18 10.13 -3.03 -3.66
C MET A 18 10.32 -1.68 -2.96
N ILE A 19 10.07 -1.60 -1.65
CA ILE A 19 10.26 -0.38 -0.86
C ILE A 19 11.74 0.05 -0.84
N VAL A 20 12.67 -0.89 -0.67
CA VAL A 20 14.12 -0.61 -0.69
C VAL A 20 14.57 -0.12 -2.07
N MET A 21 14.04 -0.71 -3.15
CA MET A 21 14.32 -0.26 -4.52
C MET A 21 13.87 1.19 -4.71
N HIS A 22 12.64 1.53 -4.32
CA HIS A 22 12.12 2.89 -4.47
C HIS A 22 12.81 3.91 -3.56
N TYR A 23 13.37 3.48 -2.42
CA TYR A 23 14.28 4.31 -1.64
C TYR A 23 15.56 4.64 -2.42
N ARG A 24 16.18 3.64 -3.06
CA ARG A 24 17.38 3.84 -3.89
C ARG A 24 17.12 4.73 -5.11
N LEU A 25 15.88 4.75 -5.61
CA LEU A 25 15.43 5.63 -6.69
C LEU A 25 15.07 7.05 -6.21
N GLY A 26 15.18 7.35 -4.91
CA GLY A 26 14.85 8.66 -4.34
C GLY A 26 13.35 8.96 -4.21
N ILE A 27 12.49 7.95 -4.41
CA ILE A 27 11.03 8.08 -4.30
C ILE A 27 10.59 7.95 -2.85
N VAL A 28 11.19 7.02 -2.10
CA VAL A 28 10.93 6.81 -0.66
C VAL A 28 12.03 7.48 0.14
N VAL A 29 11.67 8.13 1.25
CA VAL A 29 12.63 8.70 2.21
C VAL A 29 13.11 7.63 3.20
N PRO A 30 14.26 7.78 3.87
CA PRO A 30 14.75 6.79 4.84
C PRO A 30 13.71 6.42 5.93
N GLN A 31 12.96 7.42 6.42
CA GLN A 31 11.91 7.24 7.41
C GLN A 31 10.73 6.40 6.88
N GLY A 32 10.55 6.36 5.57
CA GLY A 32 9.56 5.53 4.88
C GLY A 32 9.87 4.03 5.01
N LEU A 33 11.15 3.64 5.05
CA LEU A 33 11.57 2.25 5.33
C LEU A 33 11.15 1.83 6.74
N ILE A 34 11.41 2.71 7.72
CA ILE A 34 11.04 2.47 9.12
C ILE A 34 9.52 2.42 9.28
N ALA A 35 8.80 3.30 8.58
CA ALA A 35 7.34 3.32 8.57
C ALA A 35 6.75 2.02 8.00
N HIS A 36 7.36 1.46 6.95
CA HIS A 36 6.95 0.18 6.39
C HIS A 36 7.09 -0.95 7.42
N GLY A 37 8.23 -1.06 8.10
CA GLY A 37 8.43 -2.07 9.14
C GLY A 37 7.44 -1.97 10.31
N ARG A 38 7.01 -0.76 10.70
CA ARG A 38 5.92 -0.58 11.68
C ARG A 38 4.58 -1.10 11.15
N GLY A 39 4.28 -0.83 9.88
CA GLY A 39 3.07 -1.34 9.22
C GLY A 39 3.05 -2.88 9.19
N GLU A 40 4.17 -3.50 8.80
CA GLU A 40 4.29 -4.96 8.82
C GLU A 40 4.04 -5.53 10.21
N ALA A 41 4.60 -4.93 11.28
CA ALA A 41 4.37 -5.39 12.65
C ALA A 41 2.88 -5.45 13.02
N PHE A 42 2.08 -4.47 12.60
CA PHE A 42 0.62 -4.53 12.79
C PHE A 42 -0.04 -5.57 11.88
N ASP A 43 0.44 -5.73 10.65
CA ASP A 43 -0.11 -6.71 9.71
C ASP A 43 0.07 -8.14 10.23
N TYR A 44 1.21 -8.46 10.86
CA TYR A 44 1.41 -9.72 11.58
C TYR A 44 0.34 -9.95 12.66
N LEU A 45 0.01 -8.91 13.45
CA LEU A 45 -1.01 -9.00 14.51
C LEU A 45 -2.43 -9.17 13.94
N LEU A 46 -2.70 -8.61 12.75
CA LEU A 46 -3.98 -8.69 12.06
C LEU A 46 -4.12 -9.96 11.19
N GLY A 47 -3.04 -10.74 11.06
CA GLY A 47 -3.00 -11.98 10.30
C GLY A 47 -2.86 -11.80 8.80
N GLU A 48 -2.22 -10.72 8.36
CA GLU A 48 -1.78 -10.46 6.98
C GLU A 48 -2.92 -10.61 5.95
N LYS A 49 -4.09 -10.08 6.29
CA LYS A 49 -5.31 -10.18 5.48
C LYS A 49 -6.25 -9.02 5.71
N THR A 50 -7.08 -8.74 4.72
CA THR A 50 -8.16 -7.77 4.86
C THR A 50 -9.26 -8.31 5.79
N ILE A 51 -9.34 -7.75 7.00
CA ILE A 51 -10.35 -8.13 8.00
C ILE A 51 -11.73 -7.53 7.71
N LYS A 52 -12.79 -8.09 8.30
CA LYS A 52 -14.18 -7.64 8.09
C LYS A 52 -14.40 -6.13 8.33
N PRO A 53 -13.89 -5.53 9.44
CA PRO A 53 -14.02 -4.08 9.63
C PRO A 53 -13.35 -3.26 8.52
N ALA A 54 -12.20 -3.71 8.02
CA ALA A 54 -11.49 -3.04 6.93
C ALA A 54 -12.29 -3.10 5.62
N LEU A 55 -12.90 -4.25 5.29
CA LEU A 55 -13.77 -4.36 4.11
C LEU A 55 -14.98 -3.40 4.18
N THR A 56 -15.60 -3.28 5.36
CA THR A 56 -16.70 -2.33 5.57
C THR A 56 -16.24 -0.89 5.36
N ALA A 57 -15.10 -0.51 5.92
CA ALA A 57 -14.53 0.82 5.76
C ALA A 57 -14.14 1.13 4.30
N ILE A 58 -13.54 0.17 3.59
CA ILE A 58 -13.18 0.30 2.16
C ILE A 58 -14.42 0.59 1.31
N ARG A 59 -15.53 -0.14 1.53
CA ARG A 59 -16.79 0.10 0.81
C ARG A 59 -17.35 1.49 1.08
N ALA A 60 -17.37 1.91 2.35
CA ALA A 60 -17.84 3.24 2.72
C ALA A 60 -16.98 4.35 2.11
N ALA A 61 -15.66 4.20 2.12
CA ALA A 61 -14.72 5.14 1.50
C ALA A 61 -14.93 5.23 -0.02
N GLY A 62 -15.11 4.10 -0.71
CA GLY A 62 -15.40 4.06 -2.14
C GLY A 62 -16.68 4.84 -2.50
N VAL A 63 -17.76 4.64 -1.74
CA VAL A 63 -19.01 5.41 -1.91
C VAL A 63 -18.79 6.90 -1.64
N ALA A 64 -18.05 7.24 -0.58
CA ALA A 64 -17.75 8.63 -0.25
C ALA A 64 -16.96 9.33 -1.36
N MET A 65 -16.00 8.64 -1.99
CA MET A 65 -15.24 9.17 -3.12
C MET A 65 -16.12 9.38 -4.36
N LEU A 66 -16.98 8.41 -4.70
CA LEU A 66 -17.90 8.51 -5.86
C LEU A 66 -18.95 9.62 -5.71
N LEU A 67 -19.34 9.96 -4.48
CA LEU A 67 -20.31 11.02 -4.21
C LEU A 67 -19.68 12.40 -4.02
N ALA A 68 -18.35 12.48 -3.91
CA ALA A 68 -17.64 13.75 -3.70
C ALA A 68 -17.67 14.59 -4.98
N LYS A 69 -17.80 15.92 -4.82
CA LYS A 69 -17.74 16.85 -5.96
C LYS A 69 -16.30 17.06 -6.49
N HIS A 70 -15.33 17.02 -5.58
CA HIS A 70 -13.92 17.25 -5.87
C HIS A 70 -13.07 16.26 -5.05
N PRO A 71 -13.13 14.95 -5.35
CA PRO A 71 -12.29 13.97 -4.67
C PRO A 71 -10.82 14.24 -4.97
N VAL A 72 -9.97 14.09 -3.96
CA VAL A 72 -8.51 14.24 -4.11
C VAL A 72 -7.85 13.09 -3.37
N ILE A 73 -6.92 12.40 -4.06
CA ILE A 73 -6.11 11.33 -3.47
C ILE A 73 -4.70 11.87 -3.23
N SER A 74 -4.27 11.87 -1.97
CA SER A 74 -2.91 12.26 -1.60
C SER A 74 -1.95 11.08 -1.76
N MET A 75 -0.76 11.34 -2.29
CA MET A 75 0.28 10.34 -2.50
C MET A 75 1.60 10.79 -1.86
N ASN A 76 2.30 9.85 -1.22
CA ASN A 76 3.64 10.02 -0.69
C ASN A 76 4.58 8.96 -1.28
N GLY A 77 5.86 8.99 -0.90
CA GLY A 77 6.85 8.04 -1.41
C GLY A 77 6.46 6.56 -1.22
N ASN A 78 5.93 6.19 -0.05
CA ASN A 78 5.54 4.81 0.24
C ASN A 78 4.31 4.38 -0.58
N SER A 79 3.26 5.20 -0.66
CA SER A 79 2.07 4.85 -1.45
C SER A 79 2.39 4.79 -2.94
N THR A 80 3.26 5.67 -3.43
CA THR A 80 3.77 5.62 -4.82
C THR A 80 4.57 4.35 -5.08
N ALA A 81 5.47 3.97 -4.17
CA ALA A 81 6.29 2.77 -4.32
C ALA A 81 5.45 1.48 -4.37
N LEU A 82 4.35 1.43 -3.62
CA LEU A 82 3.58 0.20 -3.40
C LEU A 82 2.36 0.06 -4.29
N SER A 83 1.72 1.16 -4.69
CA SER A 83 0.37 1.09 -5.28
C SER A 83 0.08 2.23 -6.26
N ALA A 84 1.11 2.80 -6.89
CA ALA A 84 0.92 3.92 -7.83
C ALA A 84 -0.08 3.60 -8.95
N LYS A 85 0.00 2.40 -9.54
CA LYS A 85 -0.86 2.00 -10.66
C LYS A 85 -2.32 1.90 -10.21
N GLU A 86 -2.57 1.24 -9.09
CA GLU A 86 -3.88 1.00 -8.51
C GLU A 86 -4.52 2.32 -8.07
N VAL A 87 -3.73 3.24 -7.49
CA VAL A 87 -4.24 4.56 -7.11
C VAL A 87 -4.57 5.43 -8.33
N VAL A 88 -3.79 5.34 -9.42
CA VAL A 88 -4.14 6.01 -10.68
C VAL A 88 -5.44 5.46 -11.26
N GLU A 89 -5.67 4.16 -11.18
CA GLU A 89 -6.94 3.55 -11.58
C GLU A 89 -8.10 4.02 -10.70
N LEU A 90 -7.90 4.04 -9.37
CA LEU A 90 -8.89 4.55 -8.43
C LEU A 90 -9.26 6.01 -8.72
N ALA A 91 -8.26 6.88 -8.99
CA ALA A 91 -8.50 8.27 -9.36
C ALA A 91 -9.37 8.37 -10.62
N LYS A 92 -9.03 7.62 -11.68
CA LYS A 92 -9.83 7.59 -12.92
C LYS A 92 -11.27 7.15 -12.71
N LEU A 93 -11.51 6.25 -11.76
CA LEU A 93 -12.84 5.74 -11.44
C LEU A 93 -13.65 6.70 -10.55
N THR A 94 -12.99 7.55 -9.77
CA THR A 94 -13.66 8.38 -8.75
C THR A 94 -13.76 9.85 -9.12
N GLY A 95 -13.04 10.30 -10.15
CA GLY A 95 -13.05 11.69 -10.63
C GLY A 95 -11.90 12.52 -10.06
#